data_AF-A0A2B4RUU1-F1
#
_entry.id   AF-A0A2B4RUU1-F1
#
_cell.length_a   1.000
_cell.length_b   1.000
_cell.length_c   1.000
_cell.angle_alpha   90.00
_cell.angle_beta   90.00
_cell.angle_gamma   90.00
#
_symmetry.space_group_name_H-M   'P 1'
#
loop_
_entity.id
_entity.type
_entity.pdbx_description
1 polymer ?
#
loop_
_entity_poly.entity_id
_entity_poly.type
_entity_poly.pdbx_seq_one_letter_code
_entity_poly.pdbx_strand_id
1 'polypeptide(L)'
;MEKEKDKIRTGTVVADFLRNTERNPQAIELCKEYLVLLNNSALGIESHFTKVRKCDIYVGIFNLHNNISNDKNAERCGIKLLSMILDFGDKKEEAIVTLNLAEIYRRQRRFLKAEELYEKAIKIKNEIGDKNGEARGYSQLGTVFHSLCEYQKAKEYCEKALAINIEIGHRARVGVALNYRNLRVVLCSLSEYHKAKEYHEKALATNMEIGNRARVVAKEYHEKALAITMETGDRERVAAKEYHEKALATNMEIGNRARVVAKEYHEKALAITMETGDREGVARAKECLEKELAVVTETGNKRHEASNNQGLGAAFEKLGKYDLAEEHLKKALLMSRNNAFFNKSLHRFGVLPIQRCEDRSLSETMPISLHEESQVDSRGEETQETNRRLHLCSKVITSPVAELLTEPEIVIVPERSLYRVPFAALRDQPGGKSLVETFKIRDIPSLTTLKLIQDCPADYHSQAGALIVGDPKVGRARYREKTHNSTSLTGARKEAEMIGQLLGVQPFVRRECHKRGSTSSN
;
A
#
# COMPACT_ATOMS: atom_id res chain seq x y z
N MET A 1 -5.84 49.98 -29.25
CA MET A 1 -6.74 48.90 -29.68
C MET A 1 -6.05 47.84 -30.55
N GLU A 2 -5.62 48.11 -31.79
CA GLU A 2 -4.96 47.10 -32.66
C GLU A 2 -3.77 46.40 -31.96
N LYS A 3 -2.84 47.20 -31.41
CA LYS A 3 -1.66 46.71 -30.68
C LYS A 3 -1.98 45.87 -29.45
N GLU A 4 -3.11 46.11 -28.78
CA GLU A 4 -3.54 45.30 -27.62
C GLU A 4 -4.17 43.99 -28.08
N LYS A 5 -4.97 44.02 -29.15
CA LYS A 5 -5.53 42.81 -29.78
C LYS A 5 -4.41 41.89 -30.30
N ASP A 6 -3.36 42.45 -30.88
CA ASP A 6 -2.19 41.69 -31.34
C ASP A 6 -1.39 41.09 -30.17
N LYS A 7 -1.22 41.84 -29.07
CA LYS A 7 -0.60 41.30 -27.84
C LYS A 7 -1.40 40.12 -27.29
N ILE A 8 -2.73 40.23 -27.24
CA ILE A 8 -3.62 39.16 -26.76
C ILE A 8 -3.52 37.92 -27.67
N ARG A 9 -3.51 38.11 -29.00
CA ARG A 9 -3.40 37.01 -29.98
C ARG A 9 -2.04 36.31 -29.92
N THR A 10 -0.96 37.09 -29.84
CA THR A 10 0.40 36.54 -29.70
C THR A 10 0.53 35.76 -28.40
N GLY A 11 -0.06 36.27 -27.33
CA GLY A 11 -0.04 35.64 -26.03
C GLY A 11 -0.72 34.29 -25.94
N THR A 12 -1.88 34.12 -26.59
CA THR A 12 -2.58 32.84 -26.64
C THR A 12 -1.73 31.77 -27.35
N VAL A 13 -1.06 32.15 -28.44
CA VAL A 13 -0.14 31.26 -29.17
C VAL A 13 1.06 30.86 -28.31
N VAL A 14 1.62 31.80 -27.55
CA VAL A 14 2.74 31.51 -26.64
C VAL A 14 2.30 30.59 -25.50
N ALA A 15 1.12 30.79 -24.93
CA ALA A 15 0.56 29.90 -23.91
C ALA A 15 0.34 28.48 -24.43
N ASP A 16 -0.17 28.33 -25.66
CA ASP A 16 -0.31 27.03 -26.33
C ASP A 16 1.04 26.35 -26.57
N PHE A 17 2.05 27.11 -26.99
CA PHE A 17 3.41 26.59 -27.15
C PHE A 17 4.02 26.13 -25.82
N LEU A 18 3.86 26.91 -24.75
CA LEU A 18 4.32 26.53 -23.41
C LEU A 18 3.60 25.26 -22.91
N ARG A 19 2.30 25.12 -23.16
CA ARG A 19 1.53 23.90 -22.88
C ARG A 19 2.09 22.69 -23.63
N ASN A 20 2.32 22.83 -24.94
CA ASN A 20 2.81 21.73 -25.79
C ASN A 20 4.25 21.30 -25.45
N THR A 21 4.97 22.12 -24.69
CA THR A 21 6.34 21.85 -24.21
C THR A 21 6.40 21.53 -22.70
N GLU A 22 5.26 21.16 -22.11
CA GLU A 22 5.10 20.76 -20.70
C GLU A 22 5.51 21.82 -19.65
N ARG A 23 5.64 23.09 -20.06
CA ARG A 23 5.93 24.24 -19.20
C ARG A 23 4.63 24.82 -18.61
N ASN A 24 3.87 23.94 -17.96
CA ASN A 24 2.53 24.25 -17.46
C ASN A 24 2.47 25.43 -16.47
N PRO A 25 3.41 25.59 -15.50
CA PRO A 25 3.38 26.74 -14.59
C PRO A 25 3.55 28.09 -15.31
N GLN A 26 4.49 28.18 -16.26
CA GLN A 26 4.72 29.40 -17.05
C GLN A 26 3.51 29.72 -17.93
N ALA A 27 2.87 28.71 -18.52
CA ALA A 27 1.66 28.89 -19.30
C ALA A 27 0.50 29.43 -18.46
N ILE A 28 0.34 28.94 -17.21
CA ILE A 28 -0.70 29.38 -16.29
C ILE A 28 -0.51 30.86 -15.92
N GLU A 29 0.70 31.26 -15.53
CA GLU A 29 0.98 32.66 -15.16
C GLU A 29 0.74 33.60 -16.35
N LEU A 30 1.21 33.23 -17.54
CA LEU A 30 0.98 34.00 -18.75
C LEU A 30 -0.53 34.17 -19.06
N CYS A 31 -1.32 33.10 -18.93
CA CYS A 31 -2.77 33.18 -19.10
C CYS A 31 -3.46 34.06 -18.05
N LYS A 32 -2.99 34.07 -16.80
CA LYS A 32 -3.52 34.95 -15.74
C LYS A 32 -3.21 36.42 -16.03
N GLU A 33 -2.00 36.73 -16.47
CA GLU A 33 -1.62 38.09 -16.87
C GLU A 33 -2.52 38.60 -18.00
N TYR A 34 -2.86 37.75 -18.97
CA TYR A 34 -3.80 38.12 -20.03
C TYR A 34 -5.23 38.34 -19.54
N LEU A 35 -5.72 37.56 -18.58
CA LEU A 35 -7.01 37.83 -17.95
C LEU A 35 -7.03 39.19 -17.25
N VAL A 36 -5.93 39.59 -16.60
CA VAL A 36 -5.81 40.92 -15.99
C VAL A 36 -5.86 42.02 -17.05
N LEU A 37 -5.13 41.85 -18.16
CA LEU A 37 -5.16 42.81 -19.28
C LEU A 37 -6.56 42.95 -19.91
N LEU A 38 -7.27 41.83 -20.11
CA LEU A 38 -8.64 41.83 -20.64
C LEU A 38 -9.68 42.41 -19.66
N ASN A 39 -9.39 42.41 -18.37
CA ASN A 39 -10.24 43.02 -17.35
C ASN A 39 -9.91 44.52 -17.14
N ASN A 40 -8.66 44.93 -17.40
CA ASN A 40 -8.19 46.30 -17.23
C ASN A 40 -8.33 47.18 -18.49
N SER A 41 -8.57 46.59 -19.66
CA SER A 41 -8.85 47.39 -20.86
C SER A 41 -10.06 48.27 -20.58
N ALA A 42 -9.93 49.59 -20.79
CA ALA A 42 -10.94 50.63 -20.63
C ALA A 42 -12.13 50.52 -21.61
N LEU A 43 -12.55 49.30 -21.92
CA LEU A 43 -13.73 48.93 -22.67
C LEU A 43 -14.88 48.82 -21.67
N GLY A 44 -15.49 49.95 -21.32
CA GLY A 44 -16.67 50.03 -20.44
C GLY A 44 -17.91 49.28 -20.96
N ILE A 45 -17.78 48.51 -22.03
CA ILE A 45 -18.75 47.56 -22.55
C ILE A 45 -18.00 46.26 -22.80
N GLU A 46 -18.47 45.17 -22.19
CA GLU A 46 -17.92 43.84 -22.42
C GLU A 46 -18.24 43.41 -23.87
N SER A 47 -17.36 43.78 -24.80
CA SER A 47 -17.52 43.47 -26.21
C SER A 47 -17.60 41.96 -26.44
N HIS A 48 -18.32 41.54 -27.48
CA HIS A 48 -18.35 40.13 -27.88
C HIS A 48 -16.92 39.56 -28.05
N PHE A 49 -15.99 40.37 -28.60
CA PHE A 49 -14.59 40.01 -28.74
C PHE A 49 -13.91 39.69 -27.39
N THR A 50 -14.10 40.53 -26.37
CA THR A 50 -13.48 40.31 -25.05
C THR A 50 -14.09 39.11 -24.34
N LYS A 51 -15.41 38.86 -24.46
CA LYS A 51 -16.04 37.65 -23.93
C LYS A 51 -15.47 36.38 -24.53
N VAL A 52 -15.36 36.32 -25.87
CA VAL A 52 -14.81 35.15 -26.58
C VAL A 52 -13.36 34.89 -26.14
N ARG A 53 -12.52 35.93 -26.09
CA ARG A 53 -11.12 35.78 -25.67
C ARG A 53 -10.96 35.36 -24.21
N LYS A 54 -11.80 35.86 -23.30
CA LYS A 54 -11.83 35.39 -21.91
C LYS A 54 -12.18 33.90 -21.86
N CYS A 55 -13.16 33.45 -22.64
CA CYS A 55 -13.55 32.04 -22.74
C CYS A 55 -12.37 31.17 -23.19
N ASP A 56 -11.69 31.52 -24.29
CA ASP A 56 -10.51 30.80 -24.80
C ASP A 56 -9.42 30.64 -23.74
N ILE A 57 -9.14 31.72 -22.99
CA ILE A 57 -8.12 31.69 -21.93
C ILE A 57 -8.57 30.81 -20.76
N TYR A 58 -9.85 30.86 -20.37
CA TYR A 58 -10.38 30.00 -19.33
C TYR A 58 -10.35 28.52 -19.73
N VAL A 59 -10.60 28.17 -21.00
CA VAL A 59 -10.38 26.82 -21.55
C VAL A 59 -8.91 26.41 -21.36
N GLY A 60 -7.98 27.28 -21.75
CA GLY A 60 -6.54 27.05 -21.58
C GLY A 60 -6.13 26.79 -20.13
N ILE A 61 -6.52 27.68 -19.21
CA ILE A 61 -6.22 27.57 -17.77
C ILE A 61 -6.86 26.32 -17.16
N PHE A 62 -8.11 26.03 -17.50
CA PHE A 62 -8.82 24.85 -16.99
C PHE A 62 -8.11 23.56 -17.40
N ASN A 63 -7.71 23.45 -18.67
CA ASN A 63 -6.97 22.29 -19.17
C ASN A 63 -5.58 22.18 -18.51
N LEU A 64 -4.87 23.29 -18.32
CA LEU A 64 -3.58 23.32 -17.62
C LEU A 64 -3.71 22.85 -16.16
N HIS A 65 -4.71 23.36 -15.42
CA HIS A 65 -4.94 22.93 -14.04
C HIS A 65 -5.35 21.46 -13.93
N ASN A 66 -6.13 20.95 -14.89
CA ASN A 66 -6.44 19.52 -14.99
C ASN A 66 -5.18 18.68 -15.24
N ASN A 67 -4.29 19.12 -16.13
CA ASN A 67 -3.04 18.39 -16.44
C ASN A 67 -2.09 18.30 -15.24
N ILE A 68 -1.97 19.38 -14.44
CA ILE A 68 -1.14 19.38 -13.22
C ILE A 68 -1.85 18.76 -12.01
N SER A 69 -3.06 18.21 -12.18
CA SER A 69 -3.89 17.66 -11.09
C SER A 69 -4.14 18.64 -9.94
N ASN A 70 -4.24 19.94 -10.23
CA ASN A 70 -4.62 20.95 -9.25
C ASN A 70 -6.13 21.12 -9.23
N ASP A 71 -6.80 20.15 -8.59
CA ASP A 71 -8.26 20.01 -8.63
C ASP A 71 -9.02 21.22 -8.07
N LYS A 72 -8.46 21.93 -7.08
CA LYS A 72 -9.10 23.12 -6.48
C LYS A 72 -9.17 24.28 -7.48
N ASN A 73 -8.06 24.58 -8.15
CA ASN A 73 -8.03 25.65 -9.14
C ASN A 73 -8.77 25.24 -10.43
N ALA A 74 -8.67 23.96 -10.83
CA ALA A 74 -9.43 23.42 -11.94
C ALA A 74 -10.94 23.56 -11.73
N GLU A 75 -11.46 23.24 -10.54
CA GLU A 75 -12.87 23.43 -10.20
C GLU A 75 -13.28 24.91 -10.33
N ARG A 76 -12.53 25.83 -9.72
CA ARG A 76 -12.85 27.26 -9.76
C ARG A 76 -12.85 27.83 -11.18
N CYS A 77 -11.88 27.43 -11.99
CA CYS A 77 -11.79 27.84 -13.40
C CYS A 77 -12.90 27.19 -14.23
N GLY A 78 -13.18 25.90 -14.03
CA GLY A 78 -14.20 25.16 -14.76
C GLY A 78 -15.62 25.68 -14.52
N ILE A 79 -15.96 26.06 -13.29
CA ILE A 79 -17.28 26.65 -12.99
C ILE A 79 -17.48 27.98 -13.73
N LYS A 80 -16.45 28.85 -13.74
CA LYS A 80 -16.48 30.12 -14.47
C LYS A 80 -16.53 29.91 -15.99
N LEU A 81 -15.78 28.93 -16.48
CA LEU A 81 -15.78 28.57 -17.90
C LEU A 81 -17.16 28.05 -18.32
N LEU A 82 -17.78 27.20 -17.52
CA LEU A 82 -19.10 26.66 -17.79
C LEU A 82 -20.17 27.76 -17.87
N SER A 83 -20.14 28.76 -16.97
CA SER A 83 -21.07 29.89 -17.07
C SER A 83 -20.89 30.69 -18.35
N MET A 84 -19.65 30.93 -18.79
CA MET A 84 -19.38 31.63 -20.06
C MET A 84 -19.88 30.83 -21.26
N ILE A 85 -19.66 29.52 -21.28
CA ILE A 85 -20.10 28.65 -22.38
C ILE A 85 -21.62 28.60 -22.48
N LEU A 86 -22.32 28.57 -21.34
CA LEU A 86 -23.78 28.64 -21.31
C LEU A 86 -24.29 29.94 -21.94
N ASP A 87 -23.62 31.07 -21.69
CA ASP A 87 -23.96 32.36 -22.32
C ASP A 87 -23.76 32.33 -23.85
N PHE A 88 -22.78 31.57 -24.35
CA PHE A 88 -22.56 31.39 -25.79
C PHE A 88 -23.47 30.34 -26.44
N GLY A 89 -24.09 29.47 -25.66
CA GLY A 89 -24.94 28.38 -26.17
C GLY A 89 -24.18 27.26 -26.89
N ASP A 90 -22.86 27.13 -26.68
CA ASP A 90 -22.07 26.04 -27.27
C ASP A 90 -22.27 24.73 -26.50
N LYS A 91 -23.26 23.94 -26.93
CA LYS A 91 -23.56 22.64 -26.33
C LYS A 91 -22.38 21.66 -26.37
N LYS A 92 -21.50 21.75 -27.37
CA LYS A 92 -20.37 20.82 -27.50
C LYS A 92 -19.35 21.10 -26.42
N GLU A 93 -18.99 22.36 -26.24
CA GLU A 93 -18.05 22.78 -25.20
C GLU A 93 -18.68 22.65 -23.80
N GLU A 94 -19.99 22.88 -23.67
CA GLU A 94 -20.74 22.67 -22.41
C GLU A 94 -20.58 21.22 -21.95
N ALA A 95 -20.77 20.26 -22.86
CA ALA A 95 -20.63 18.85 -22.56
C ALA A 95 -19.18 18.47 -22.16
N ILE A 96 -18.17 19.04 -22.81
CA ILE A 96 -16.75 18.78 -22.51
C ILE A 96 -16.39 19.30 -21.12
N VAL A 97 -16.76 20.54 -20.81
CA VAL A 97 -16.45 21.17 -19.51
C VAL A 97 -17.22 20.51 -18.38
N THR A 98 -18.50 20.19 -18.60
CA THR A 98 -19.33 19.46 -17.62
C THR A 98 -18.72 18.09 -17.29
N LEU A 99 -18.29 17.34 -18.31
CA LEU A 99 -17.64 16.03 -18.13
C LEU A 99 -16.32 16.14 -17.34
N ASN A 100 -15.50 17.13 -17.66
CA ASN A 100 -14.23 17.35 -16.96
C ASN A 100 -14.43 17.82 -15.51
N LEU A 101 -15.46 18.64 -15.23
CA LEU A 101 -15.84 19.01 -13.88
C LEU A 101 -16.33 17.80 -13.07
N ALA A 102 -17.12 16.91 -13.67
CA ALA A 102 -17.54 15.66 -13.04
C ALA A 102 -16.33 14.80 -12.62
N GLU A 103 -15.31 14.72 -13.49
CA GLU A 103 -14.07 14.01 -13.21
C GLU A 103 -13.25 14.65 -12.08
N ILE A 104 -13.18 15.98 -12.01
CA ILE A 104 -12.58 16.69 -10.87
C ILE A 104 -13.32 16.34 -9.57
N TYR A 105 -14.65 16.36 -9.57
CA TYR A 105 -15.43 15.99 -8.39
C TYR A 105 -15.24 14.55 -7.96
N ARG A 106 -15.12 13.63 -8.93
CA ARG A 106 -14.79 12.23 -8.65
C ARG A 106 -13.41 12.09 -7.99
N ARG A 107 -12.38 12.80 -8.48
CA ARG A 107 -11.04 12.80 -7.86
C ARG A 107 -11.04 13.37 -6.44
N GLN A 108 -11.87 14.39 -6.19
CA GLN A 108 -12.12 14.95 -4.86
C GLN A 108 -13.01 14.06 -3.96
N ARG A 109 -13.46 12.88 -4.44
CA ARG A 109 -14.41 11.98 -3.74
C ARG A 109 -15.78 12.59 -3.45
N ARG A 110 -16.19 13.62 -4.20
CA ARG A 110 -17.52 14.24 -4.14
C ARG A 110 -18.46 13.54 -5.12
N PHE A 111 -18.78 12.27 -4.83
CA PHE A 111 -19.42 11.37 -5.79
C PHE A 111 -20.81 11.80 -6.24
N LEU A 112 -21.67 12.31 -5.35
CA LEU A 112 -23.01 12.79 -5.71
C LEU A 112 -22.98 13.93 -6.73
N LYS A 113 -22.09 14.91 -6.55
CA LYS A 113 -21.92 16.00 -7.54
C LYS A 113 -21.31 15.51 -8.85
N ALA A 114 -20.45 14.49 -8.79
CA ALA A 114 -19.89 13.89 -9.98
C ALA A 114 -20.98 13.16 -10.79
N GLU A 115 -21.86 12.41 -10.11
CA GLU A 115 -23.01 11.74 -10.71
C GLU A 115 -23.92 12.71 -11.46
N GLU A 116 -24.41 13.76 -10.79
CA GLU A 116 -25.28 14.79 -11.39
C GLU A 116 -24.67 15.39 -12.68
N LEU A 117 -23.37 15.71 -12.64
CA LEU A 117 -22.68 16.30 -13.78
C LEU A 117 -22.39 15.28 -14.88
N TYR A 118 -22.10 14.02 -14.54
CA TYR A 118 -21.96 12.97 -15.53
C TYR A 118 -23.28 12.72 -16.27
N GLU A 119 -24.40 12.63 -15.55
CA GLU A 119 -25.73 12.49 -16.16
C GLU A 119 -26.08 13.67 -17.06
N LYS A 120 -25.81 14.90 -16.59
CA LYS A 120 -25.98 16.11 -17.41
C LYS A 120 -25.13 16.06 -18.69
N ALA A 121 -23.85 15.70 -18.57
CA ALA A 121 -22.96 15.63 -19.72
C ALA A 121 -23.42 14.56 -20.72
N ILE A 122 -23.83 13.38 -20.24
CA ILE A 122 -24.36 12.29 -21.08
C ILE A 122 -25.60 12.76 -21.86
N LYS A 123 -26.54 13.44 -21.19
CA LYS A 123 -27.73 13.97 -21.84
C LYS A 123 -27.39 14.93 -22.98
N ILE A 124 -26.49 15.89 -22.75
CA ILE A 124 -26.05 16.83 -23.78
C ILE A 124 -25.31 16.09 -24.92
N LYS A 125 -24.44 15.13 -24.59
CA LYS A 125 -23.71 14.31 -25.57
C LYS A 125 -24.67 13.51 -26.47
N ASN A 126 -25.74 12.97 -25.91
CA ASN A 126 -26.79 12.31 -26.67
C ASN A 126 -27.53 13.29 -27.59
N GLU A 127 -27.90 14.47 -27.09
CA GLU A 127 -28.58 15.52 -27.88
C GLU A 127 -27.74 15.98 -29.10
N ILE A 128 -26.41 16.04 -28.98
CA ILE A 128 -25.51 16.43 -30.08
C ILE A 128 -25.03 15.24 -30.92
N GLY A 129 -25.49 14.02 -30.65
CA GLY A 129 -25.11 12.80 -31.37
C GLY A 129 -23.68 12.30 -31.12
N ASP A 130 -23.01 12.73 -30.04
CA ASP A 130 -21.65 12.29 -29.69
C ASP A 130 -21.68 10.98 -28.89
N LYS A 131 -21.80 9.87 -29.62
CA LYS A 131 -21.83 8.51 -29.06
C LYS A 131 -20.56 8.13 -28.29
N ASN A 132 -19.39 8.63 -28.71
CA ASN A 132 -18.13 8.41 -27.97
C ASN A 132 -18.15 9.11 -26.60
N GLY A 133 -18.65 10.35 -26.56
CA GLY A 133 -18.83 11.10 -25.33
C GLY A 133 -19.85 10.45 -24.39
N GLU A 134 -20.95 9.93 -24.94
CA GLU A 134 -21.99 9.18 -24.21
C GLU A 134 -21.40 7.93 -23.54
N ALA A 135 -20.71 7.07 -24.31
CA ALA A 135 -20.06 5.87 -23.79
C ALA A 135 -19.03 6.18 -22.69
N ARG A 136 -18.24 7.25 -22.89
CA ARG A 136 -17.27 7.71 -21.89
C ARG A 136 -17.96 8.13 -20.59
N GLY A 137 -19.06 8.88 -20.68
CA GLY A 137 -19.85 9.29 -19.51
C GLY A 137 -20.36 8.09 -18.71
N TYR A 138 -20.98 7.12 -19.38
CA TYR A 138 -21.45 5.90 -18.72
C TYR A 138 -20.32 5.09 -18.08
N SER A 139 -19.16 4.97 -18.73
CA SER A 139 -18.00 4.29 -18.13
C SER A 139 -17.53 4.98 -16.84
N GLN A 140 -17.60 6.32 -16.78
CA GLN A 140 -17.22 7.06 -15.58
C GLN A 140 -18.26 6.93 -14.46
N LEU A 141 -19.56 6.94 -14.78
CA LEU A 141 -20.61 6.62 -13.81
C LEU A 141 -20.40 5.23 -13.21
N GLY A 142 -20.06 4.22 -14.02
CA GLY A 142 -19.71 2.89 -13.51
C GLY A 142 -18.58 2.92 -12.47
N THR A 143 -17.56 3.76 -12.69
CA THR A 143 -16.45 3.95 -11.75
C THR A 143 -16.88 4.69 -10.47
N VAL A 144 -17.79 5.66 -10.58
CA VAL A 144 -18.38 6.37 -9.44
C VAL A 144 -19.18 5.41 -8.57
N PHE A 145 -20.10 4.64 -9.16
CA PHE A 145 -20.91 3.66 -8.41
C PHE A 145 -20.08 2.52 -7.81
N HIS A 146 -19.00 2.10 -8.48
CA HIS A 146 -18.04 1.18 -7.88
C HIS A 146 -17.40 1.77 -6.62
N SER A 147 -17.03 3.06 -6.65
CA SER A 147 -16.44 3.76 -5.51
C SER A 147 -17.43 3.96 -4.35
N LEU A 148 -18.74 3.99 -4.66
CA LEU A 148 -19.84 4.02 -3.70
C LEU A 148 -20.25 2.62 -3.18
N CYS A 149 -19.56 1.56 -3.61
CA CYS A 149 -19.89 0.17 -3.32
C CYS A 149 -21.26 -0.29 -3.87
N GLU A 150 -21.86 0.47 -4.79
CA GLU A 150 -23.11 0.14 -5.48
C GLU A 150 -22.80 -0.68 -6.74
N TYR A 151 -22.27 -1.89 -6.53
CA TYR A 151 -21.68 -2.69 -7.60
C TYR A 151 -22.67 -3.10 -8.71
N GLN A 152 -23.95 -3.29 -8.37
CA GLN A 152 -24.97 -3.62 -9.37
C GLN A 152 -25.22 -2.47 -10.34
N LYS A 153 -25.35 -1.23 -9.84
CA LYS A 153 -25.45 -0.03 -10.70
C LYS A 153 -24.16 0.19 -11.49
N ALA A 154 -23.00 -0.04 -10.88
CA ALA A 154 -21.72 0.05 -11.55
C ALA A 154 -21.66 -0.87 -12.78
N LYS A 155 -22.15 -2.11 -12.63
CA LYS A 155 -22.24 -3.10 -13.71
C LYS A 155 -23.13 -2.62 -14.85
N GLU A 156 -24.34 -2.17 -14.54
CA GLU A 156 -25.29 -1.66 -15.54
C GLU A 156 -24.72 -0.51 -16.37
N TYR A 157 -24.04 0.45 -15.72
CA TYR A 157 -23.42 1.57 -16.42
C TYR A 157 -22.23 1.16 -17.27
N CYS A 158 -21.40 0.21 -16.80
CA CYS A 158 -20.31 -0.34 -17.59
C CYS A 158 -20.83 -1.16 -18.80
N GLU A 159 -21.93 -1.91 -18.65
CA GLU A 159 -22.57 -2.65 -19.74
C GLU A 159 -23.17 -1.70 -20.80
N LYS A 160 -23.83 -0.61 -20.38
CA LYS A 160 -24.31 0.44 -21.29
C LYS A 160 -23.17 1.07 -22.08
N ALA A 161 -22.08 1.45 -21.40
CA ALA A 161 -20.89 2.00 -22.04
C ALA A 161 -20.26 1.01 -23.03
N LEU A 162 -20.23 -0.28 -22.69
CA LEU A 162 -19.71 -1.33 -23.55
C LEU A 162 -20.56 -1.51 -24.81
N ALA A 163 -21.88 -1.56 -24.68
CA ALA A 163 -22.80 -1.69 -25.81
C ALA A 163 -22.59 -0.57 -26.83
N ILE A 164 -22.55 0.69 -26.38
CA ILE A 164 -22.30 1.84 -27.26
C ILE A 164 -20.92 1.74 -27.93
N ASN A 165 -19.88 1.36 -27.19
CA ASN A 165 -18.54 1.23 -27.77
C ASN A 165 -18.44 0.08 -28.80
N ILE A 166 -19.22 -1.00 -28.63
CA ILE A 166 -19.32 -2.07 -29.63
C ILE A 166 -20.03 -1.56 -30.89
N GLU A 167 -21.11 -0.79 -30.74
CA GLU A 167 -21.83 -0.17 -31.87
C GLU A 167 -20.95 0.78 -32.70
N ILE A 168 -20.06 1.54 -32.04
CA ILE A 168 -19.11 2.45 -32.71
C ILE A 168 -18.02 1.67 -33.49
N GLY A 169 -17.77 0.41 -33.13
CA GLY A 169 -16.85 -0.50 -33.82
C GLY A 169 -15.38 -0.13 -33.65
N HIS A 170 -14.59 -0.23 -34.74
CA HIS A 170 -13.12 -0.15 -34.69
C HIS A 170 -12.57 1.12 -34.02
N ARG A 171 -13.26 2.26 -34.12
CA ARG A 171 -12.82 3.54 -33.54
C ARG A 171 -12.92 3.59 -32.01
N ALA A 172 -13.68 2.70 -31.39
CA ALA A 172 -13.91 2.65 -29.94
C ALA A 172 -13.27 1.42 -29.27
N ARG A 173 -12.38 0.67 -29.95
CA ARG A 173 -11.73 -0.53 -29.38
C ARG A 173 -11.01 -0.26 -28.06
N VAL A 174 -10.38 0.91 -27.89
CA VAL A 174 -9.78 1.32 -26.60
C VAL A 174 -10.83 1.45 -25.50
N GLY A 175 -12.01 1.99 -25.83
CA GLY A 175 -13.15 2.08 -24.92
C GLY A 175 -13.75 0.71 -24.58
N VAL A 176 -13.82 -0.20 -25.55
CA VAL A 176 -14.23 -1.60 -25.33
C VAL A 176 -13.31 -2.29 -24.33
N ALA A 177 -11.98 -2.23 -24.54
CA ALA A 177 -11.01 -2.83 -23.63
C ALA A 177 -11.10 -2.24 -22.20
N LEU A 178 -11.30 -0.93 -22.08
CA LEU A 178 -11.48 -0.26 -20.79
C LEU A 178 -12.76 -0.73 -20.08
N ASN A 179 -13.87 -0.86 -20.80
CA ASN A 179 -15.13 -1.33 -20.21
C ASN A 179 -15.07 -2.80 -19.79
N TYR A 180 -14.41 -3.68 -20.56
CA TYR A 180 -14.16 -5.06 -20.13
C TYR A 180 -13.36 -5.12 -18.83
N ARG A 181 -12.33 -4.28 -18.70
CA ARG A 181 -11.55 -4.16 -17.46
C ARG A 181 -12.41 -3.65 -16.29
N ASN A 182 -13.26 -2.64 -16.50
CA ASN A 182 -14.13 -2.12 -15.46
C ASN A 182 -15.17 -3.17 -15.02
N LEU A 183 -15.78 -3.89 -15.96
CA LEU A 183 -16.70 -4.99 -15.68
C LEU A 183 -16.02 -6.09 -14.88
N ARG A 184 -14.79 -6.48 -15.24
CA ARG A 184 -13.98 -7.42 -14.46
C ARG A 184 -13.90 -7.00 -12.99
N VAL A 185 -13.52 -5.74 -12.73
CA VAL A 185 -13.37 -5.22 -11.36
C VAL A 185 -14.70 -5.24 -10.60
N VAL A 186 -15.78 -4.81 -11.24
CA VAL A 186 -17.12 -4.82 -10.64
C VAL A 186 -17.60 -6.24 -10.33
N LEU A 187 -17.37 -7.19 -11.25
CA LEU A 187 -17.75 -8.60 -11.07
C LEU A 187 -16.94 -9.26 -9.95
N CYS A 188 -15.66 -8.94 -9.80
CA CYS A 188 -14.88 -9.37 -8.62
C CYS A 188 -15.51 -8.87 -7.32
N SER A 189 -15.96 -7.60 -7.27
CA SER A 189 -16.65 -7.04 -6.10
C SER A 189 -18.02 -7.70 -5.84
N LEU A 190 -18.68 -8.22 -6.88
CA LEU A 190 -19.92 -9.00 -6.77
C LEU A 190 -19.68 -10.49 -6.48
N SER A 191 -18.43 -10.93 -6.33
CA SER A 191 -18.06 -12.35 -6.19
C SER A 191 -18.42 -13.22 -7.42
N GLU A 192 -18.65 -12.61 -8.59
CA GLU A 192 -18.90 -13.30 -9.86
C GLU A 192 -17.56 -13.62 -10.57
N TYR A 193 -16.67 -14.36 -9.90
CA TYR A 193 -15.28 -14.58 -10.34
C TYR A 193 -15.15 -15.24 -11.72
N HIS A 194 -16.00 -16.22 -12.03
CA HIS A 194 -15.99 -16.89 -13.33
C HIS A 194 -16.24 -15.91 -14.50
N LYS A 195 -17.19 -14.98 -14.35
CA LYS A 195 -17.45 -13.96 -15.38
C LYS A 195 -16.35 -12.90 -15.38
N ALA A 196 -15.80 -12.55 -14.23
CA ALA A 196 -14.67 -11.63 -14.15
C ALA A 196 -13.47 -12.16 -14.96
N LYS A 197 -13.17 -13.47 -14.88
CA LYS A 197 -12.13 -14.12 -15.69
C LYS A 197 -12.39 -14.00 -17.19
N GLU A 198 -13.63 -14.22 -17.64
CA GLU A 198 -14.00 -14.07 -19.05
C GLU A 198 -13.80 -12.62 -19.55
N TYR A 199 -14.25 -11.63 -18.79
CA TYR A 199 -14.08 -10.22 -19.14
C TYR A 199 -12.62 -9.77 -19.12
N HIS A 200 -11.81 -10.36 -18.24
CA HIS A 200 -10.36 -10.13 -18.24
C HIS A 200 -9.71 -10.64 -19.54
N GLU A 201 -10.07 -11.85 -20.00
CA GLU A 201 -9.53 -12.43 -21.24
C GLU A 201 -9.96 -11.62 -22.47
N LYS A 202 -11.21 -11.16 -22.49
CA LYS A 202 -11.70 -10.22 -23.51
C LYS A 202 -10.92 -8.89 -23.51
N ALA A 203 -10.63 -8.32 -22.34
CA ALA A 203 -9.84 -7.09 -22.23
C ALA A 203 -8.40 -7.29 -22.75
N LEU A 204 -7.77 -8.41 -22.40
CA LEU A 204 -6.43 -8.75 -22.84
C LEU A 204 -6.35 -8.93 -24.36
N ALA A 205 -7.23 -9.75 -24.93
CA ALA A 205 -7.29 -10.00 -26.38
C ALA A 205 -7.52 -8.69 -27.15
N THR A 206 -8.47 -7.86 -26.70
CA THR A 206 -8.76 -6.57 -27.33
C THR A 206 -7.55 -5.62 -27.27
N ASN A 207 -6.83 -5.57 -26.15
CA ASN A 207 -5.62 -4.74 -26.02
C ASN A 207 -4.48 -5.21 -26.93
N MET A 208 -4.33 -6.52 -27.14
CA MET A 208 -3.37 -7.08 -28.09
C MET A 208 -3.72 -6.67 -29.53
N GLU A 209 -4.99 -6.79 -29.93
CA GLU A 209 -5.44 -6.43 -31.28
C GLU A 209 -5.27 -4.93 -31.61
N ILE A 210 -5.41 -4.05 -30.62
CA ILE A 210 -5.23 -2.60 -30.82
C ILE A 210 -3.75 -2.24 -30.98
N GLY A 211 -2.81 -3.16 -30.67
CA GLY A 211 -1.40 -2.79 -30.46
C GLY A 211 -1.26 -1.77 -29.32
N ASN A 212 -2.19 -1.80 -28.36
CA ASN A 212 -2.24 -0.81 -27.29
C ASN A 212 -0.95 -0.90 -26.48
N ARG A 213 -0.41 0.26 -26.07
CA ARG A 213 0.93 0.43 -25.46
C ARG A 213 1.28 -0.80 -24.62
N ALA A 214 2.41 -1.48 -24.89
CA ALA A 214 2.77 -2.72 -24.20
C ALA A 214 2.75 -2.62 -22.65
N ARG A 215 2.82 -1.41 -22.09
CA ARG A 215 2.51 -1.11 -20.67
C ARG A 215 1.12 -1.57 -20.19
N VAL A 216 0.08 -1.43 -21.01
CA VAL A 216 -1.29 -1.86 -20.68
C VAL A 216 -1.36 -3.38 -20.69
N VAL A 217 -0.80 -4.02 -21.72
CA VAL A 217 -0.71 -5.48 -21.83
C VAL A 217 0.06 -6.08 -20.65
N ALA A 218 1.20 -5.50 -20.29
CA ALA A 218 1.99 -5.92 -19.12
C ALA A 218 1.19 -5.81 -17.81
N LYS A 219 0.40 -4.74 -17.65
CA LYS A 219 -0.46 -4.55 -16.47
C LYS A 219 -1.59 -5.58 -16.41
N GLU A 220 -2.21 -5.91 -17.54
CA GLU A 220 -3.25 -6.94 -17.59
C GLU A 220 -2.66 -8.32 -17.24
N TYR A 221 -1.49 -8.67 -17.77
CA TYR A 221 -0.79 -9.90 -17.38
C TYR A 221 -0.51 -9.98 -15.87
N HIS A 222 -0.01 -8.89 -15.29
CA HIS A 222 0.19 -8.80 -13.84
C HIS A 222 -1.10 -9.00 -13.04
N GLU A 223 -2.19 -8.33 -13.45
CA GLU A 223 -3.49 -8.46 -12.79
C GLU A 223 -4.06 -9.87 -12.92
N LYS A 224 -3.82 -10.57 -14.05
CA LYS A 224 -4.20 -11.97 -14.22
C LYS A 224 -3.45 -12.88 -13.27
N ALA A 225 -2.14 -12.68 -13.18
CA ALA A 225 -1.28 -13.50 -12.33
C ALA A 225 -1.69 -13.38 -10.86
N LEU A 226 -1.97 -12.16 -10.38
CA LEU A 226 -2.48 -11.91 -9.03
C LEU A 226 -3.86 -12.52 -8.79
N ALA A 227 -4.78 -12.47 -9.76
CA ALA A 227 -6.09 -13.10 -9.60
C ALA A 227 -5.97 -14.62 -9.41
N ILE A 228 -5.11 -15.27 -10.19
CA ILE A 228 -4.86 -16.72 -10.10
C ILE A 228 -4.27 -17.10 -8.74
N THR A 229 -3.35 -16.30 -8.19
CA THR A 229 -2.74 -16.56 -6.87
C THR A 229 -3.70 -16.34 -5.70
N MET A 230 -4.70 -15.46 -5.85
CA MET A 230 -5.70 -15.18 -4.82
C MET A 230 -6.89 -16.15 -4.83
N GLU A 231 -7.30 -16.68 -5.99
CA GLU A 231 -8.52 -17.48 -6.13
C GLU A 231 -8.34 -18.99 -5.85
N THR A 232 -7.12 -19.56 -5.96
CA THR A 232 -6.96 -21.02 -5.93
C THR A 232 -5.80 -21.53 -5.08
N GLY A 233 -6.12 -22.46 -4.17
CA GLY A 233 -5.12 -23.29 -3.49
C GLY A 233 -4.43 -24.24 -4.48
N ASP A 234 -3.09 -24.23 -4.45
CA ASP A 234 -2.10 -25.16 -5.01
C ASP A 234 -2.17 -25.63 -6.49
N ARG A 235 -3.32 -25.65 -7.17
CA ARG A 235 -3.47 -26.36 -8.47
C ARG A 235 -3.36 -25.53 -9.77
N GLU A 236 -3.33 -24.19 -9.72
CA GLU A 236 -3.11 -23.35 -10.92
C GLU A 236 -1.93 -22.35 -10.78
N ARG A 237 -0.98 -22.62 -9.86
CA ARG A 237 0.18 -21.74 -9.58
C ARG A 237 1.18 -21.61 -10.74
N VAL A 238 1.26 -22.62 -11.61
CA VAL A 238 2.07 -22.61 -12.84
C VAL A 238 1.58 -21.53 -13.82
N ALA A 239 0.26 -21.34 -13.93
CA ALA A 239 -0.32 -20.35 -14.82
C ALA A 239 -0.02 -18.91 -14.34
N ALA A 240 -0.07 -18.66 -13.02
CA ALA A 240 0.30 -17.36 -12.46
C ALA A 240 1.77 -16.98 -12.79
N LYS A 241 2.69 -17.95 -12.66
CA LYS A 241 4.10 -17.75 -13.04
C LYS A 241 4.24 -17.38 -14.52
N GLU A 242 3.56 -18.09 -15.42
CA GLU A 242 3.61 -17.81 -16.86
C GLU A 242 3.12 -16.40 -17.18
N TYR A 243 2.08 -15.92 -16.48
CA TYR A 243 1.60 -14.55 -16.65
C TYR A 243 2.55 -13.49 -16.07
N HIS A 244 3.21 -13.76 -14.93
CA HIS A 244 4.29 -12.89 -14.45
C HIS A 244 5.48 -12.84 -15.44
N GLU A 245 5.80 -13.94 -16.10
CA GLU A 245 6.85 -13.97 -17.14
C GLU A 245 6.47 -13.15 -18.38
N LYS A 246 5.22 -13.27 -18.85
CA LYS A 246 4.71 -12.45 -19.94
C LYS A 246 4.68 -10.96 -19.57
N ALA A 247 4.28 -10.62 -18.34
CA ALA A 247 4.32 -9.24 -17.84
C ALA A 247 5.74 -8.68 -17.80
N LEU A 248 6.70 -9.48 -17.32
CA LEU A 248 8.11 -9.12 -17.23
C LEU A 248 8.73 -8.88 -18.61
N ALA A 249 8.55 -9.81 -19.55
CA ALA A 249 9.07 -9.70 -20.91
C ALA A 249 8.55 -8.42 -21.59
N THR A 250 7.24 -8.20 -21.52
CA THR A 250 6.60 -7.00 -22.08
C THR A 250 7.13 -5.71 -21.45
N ASN A 251 7.39 -5.71 -20.13
CA ASN A 251 7.95 -4.56 -19.43
C ASN A 251 9.42 -4.28 -19.79
N MET A 252 10.21 -5.31 -20.11
CA MET A 252 11.60 -5.15 -20.56
C MET A 252 11.67 -4.59 -21.98
N GLU A 253 10.84 -5.10 -22.90
CA GLU A 253 10.80 -4.65 -24.31
C GLU A 253 10.48 -3.16 -24.44
N ILE A 254 9.61 -2.62 -23.58
CA ILE A 254 9.24 -1.20 -23.59
C ILE A 254 10.18 -0.29 -22.80
N GLY A 255 11.27 -0.81 -22.23
CA GLY A 255 12.17 -0.04 -21.37
C GLY A 255 11.43 0.59 -20.19
N ASN A 256 10.43 -0.12 -19.62
CA ASN A 256 9.59 0.45 -18.57
C ASN A 256 10.43 0.75 -17.32
N ARG A 257 9.96 1.68 -16.50
CA ARG A 257 10.64 2.09 -15.25
C ARG A 257 11.14 0.86 -14.49
N ALA A 258 12.42 0.86 -14.11
CA ALA A 258 13.08 -0.17 -13.32
C ALA A 258 12.25 -0.63 -12.09
N ARG A 259 11.50 0.29 -11.45
CA ARG A 259 10.58 -0.04 -10.36
C ARG A 259 9.46 -1.03 -10.73
N VAL A 260 8.94 -0.99 -11.95
CA VAL A 260 7.87 -1.91 -12.43
C VAL A 260 8.46 -3.28 -12.71
N VAL A 261 9.62 -3.33 -13.37
CA VAL A 261 10.37 -4.57 -13.64
C VAL A 261 10.76 -5.27 -12.34
N ALA A 262 11.25 -4.51 -11.35
CA ALA A 262 11.56 -5.02 -10.02
C ALA A 262 10.34 -5.65 -9.33
N LYS A 263 9.18 -4.98 -9.38
CA LYS A 263 7.94 -5.52 -8.81
C LYS A 263 7.53 -6.86 -9.45
N GLU A 264 7.65 -7.01 -10.77
CA GLU A 264 7.32 -8.28 -11.42
C GLU A 264 8.27 -9.42 -11.01
N TYR A 265 9.57 -9.14 -10.89
CA TYR A 265 10.52 -10.13 -10.37
C TYR A 265 10.18 -10.55 -8.94
N HIS A 266 9.76 -9.62 -8.11
CA HIS A 266 9.35 -9.88 -6.72
C HIS A 266 8.17 -10.85 -6.65
N GLU A 267 7.09 -10.55 -7.39
CA GLU A 267 5.87 -11.36 -7.40
C GLU A 267 6.13 -12.74 -8.05
N LYS A 268 6.99 -12.81 -9.07
CA LYS A 268 7.46 -14.07 -9.64
C LYS A 268 8.21 -14.91 -8.60
N ALA A 269 9.12 -14.31 -7.84
CA ALA A 269 9.86 -15.01 -6.80
C ALA A 269 8.91 -15.56 -5.72
N LEU A 270 7.94 -14.76 -5.29
CA LEU A 270 6.91 -15.18 -4.34
C LEU A 270 6.10 -16.37 -4.87
N ALA A 271 5.61 -16.29 -6.11
CA ALA A 271 4.86 -17.38 -6.75
C ALA A 271 5.66 -18.69 -6.77
N ILE A 272 6.94 -18.63 -7.14
CA ILE A 272 7.85 -19.80 -7.14
C ILE A 272 8.05 -20.36 -5.73
N THR A 273 8.28 -19.51 -4.72
CA THR A 273 8.49 -20.00 -3.34
C THR A 273 7.26 -20.64 -2.72
N MET A 274 6.06 -20.21 -3.15
CA MET A 274 4.79 -20.78 -2.71
C MET A 274 4.44 -22.07 -3.46
N GLU A 275 4.95 -22.30 -4.68
CA GLU A 275 4.61 -23.46 -5.51
C GLU A 275 5.27 -24.76 -5.04
N THR A 276 6.58 -24.74 -4.76
CA THR A 276 7.32 -26.01 -4.69
C THR A 276 7.84 -26.37 -3.30
N GLY A 277 8.12 -25.39 -2.42
CA GLY A 277 8.74 -25.62 -1.11
C GLY A 277 10.11 -26.34 -1.13
N ASP A 278 10.56 -26.82 -2.29
CA ASP A 278 11.74 -27.62 -2.53
C ASP A 278 12.98 -26.74 -2.78
N ARG A 279 14.17 -27.36 -2.69
CA ARG A 279 15.44 -26.66 -2.92
C ARG A 279 15.53 -26.03 -4.31
N GLU A 280 14.91 -26.64 -5.31
CA GLU A 280 14.98 -26.18 -6.71
C GLU A 280 14.14 -24.92 -6.95
N GLY A 281 12.92 -24.83 -6.41
CA GLY A 281 12.14 -23.60 -6.44
C GLY A 281 12.74 -22.49 -5.59
N VAL A 282 13.33 -22.82 -4.44
CA VAL A 282 14.09 -21.83 -3.66
C VAL A 282 15.26 -21.27 -4.49
N ALA A 283 15.97 -22.10 -5.27
CA ALA A 283 17.04 -21.63 -6.16
C ALA A 283 16.53 -20.74 -7.31
N ARG A 284 15.40 -21.08 -7.93
CA ARG A 284 14.78 -20.26 -8.99
C ARG A 284 14.23 -18.93 -8.47
N ALA A 285 13.65 -18.92 -7.27
CA ALA A 285 13.19 -17.70 -6.62
C ALA A 285 14.37 -16.79 -6.24
N LYS A 286 15.47 -17.38 -5.76
CA LYS A 286 16.73 -16.68 -5.47
C LYS A 286 17.25 -15.93 -6.70
N GLU A 287 17.27 -16.57 -7.87
CA GLU A 287 17.69 -15.94 -9.13
C GLU A 287 16.81 -14.74 -9.51
N CYS A 288 15.49 -14.83 -9.31
CA CYS A 288 14.57 -13.72 -9.56
C CYS A 288 14.85 -12.53 -8.63
N LEU A 289 15.13 -12.80 -7.35
CA LEU A 289 15.47 -11.78 -6.36
C LEU A 289 16.83 -11.11 -6.64
N GLU A 290 17.83 -11.86 -7.12
CA GLU A 290 19.13 -11.29 -7.54
C GLU A 290 18.96 -10.33 -8.73
N LYS A 291 18.13 -10.72 -9.72
CA LYS A 291 17.78 -9.87 -10.86
C LYS A 291 16.99 -8.63 -10.43
N GLU A 292 16.04 -8.78 -9.50
CA GLU A 292 15.35 -7.64 -8.88
C GLU A 292 16.33 -6.70 -8.19
N LEU A 293 17.35 -7.22 -7.51
CA LEU A 293 18.25 -6.42 -6.68
C LEU A 293 19.08 -5.48 -7.56
N ALA A 294 19.62 -5.99 -8.67
CA ALA A 294 20.35 -5.19 -9.65
C ALA A 294 19.53 -4.01 -10.18
N VAL A 295 18.25 -4.25 -10.47
CA VAL A 295 17.32 -3.22 -10.97
C VAL A 295 16.99 -2.19 -9.88
N VAL A 296 16.79 -2.63 -8.64
CA VAL A 296 16.43 -1.74 -7.53
C VAL A 296 17.60 -0.87 -7.08
N THR A 297 18.84 -1.41 -7.08
CA THR A 297 20.05 -0.65 -6.75
C THR A 297 20.26 0.53 -7.69
N GLU A 298 19.96 0.36 -8.99
CA GLU A 298 20.06 1.43 -9.99
C GLU A 298 19.04 2.56 -9.73
N THR A 299 17.86 2.23 -9.17
CA THR A 299 16.82 3.21 -8.86
C THR A 299 17.00 3.98 -7.56
N GLY A 300 17.97 3.59 -6.71
CA GLY A 300 18.19 4.19 -5.39
C GLY A 300 17.05 3.96 -4.39
N ASN A 301 16.13 3.03 -4.63
CA ASN A 301 15.00 2.75 -3.73
C ASN A 301 15.41 1.84 -2.57
N LYS A 302 16.06 2.43 -1.55
CA LYS A 302 16.57 1.71 -0.37
C LYS A 302 15.53 0.87 0.37
N ARG A 303 14.23 1.21 0.29
CA ARG A 303 13.16 0.42 0.92
C ARG A 303 12.90 -0.90 0.18
N HIS A 304 12.83 -0.87 -1.15
CA HIS A 304 12.71 -2.10 -1.93
C HIS A 304 14.01 -2.93 -1.84
N GLU A 305 15.16 -2.26 -1.83
CA GLU A 305 16.46 -2.91 -1.71
C GLU A 305 16.58 -3.71 -0.40
N ALA A 306 16.10 -3.13 0.71
CA ALA A 306 16.03 -3.82 1.99
C ALA A 306 15.10 -5.05 1.95
N SER A 307 13.90 -4.91 1.37
CA SER A 307 12.94 -6.01 1.24
C SER A 307 13.47 -7.17 0.40
N ASN A 308 14.19 -6.85 -0.68
CA ASN A 308 14.75 -7.84 -1.57
C ASN A 308 15.95 -8.58 -0.93
N ASN A 309 16.86 -7.86 -0.29
CA ASN A 309 17.94 -8.47 0.50
C ASN A 309 17.41 -9.42 1.59
N GLN A 310 16.26 -9.12 2.18
CA GLN A 310 15.60 -10.04 3.12
C GLN A 310 15.10 -11.33 2.44
N GLY A 311 14.53 -11.22 1.24
CA GLY A 311 14.12 -12.36 0.43
C GLY A 311 15.31 -13.24 0.03
N LEU A 312 16.44 -12.63 -0.34
CA LEU A 312 17.67 -13.34 -0.65
C LEU A 312 18.24 -14.07 0.56
N GLY A 313 18.30 -13.39 1.71
CA GLY A 313 18.74 -13.99 2.96
C GLY A 313 17.97 -15.27 3.30
N ALA A 314 16.65 -15.19 3.17
CA ALA A 314 15.75 -16.32 3.37
C ALA A 314 15.96 -17.49 2.39
N ALA A 315 16.20 -17.18 1.12
CA ALA A 315 16.45 -18.19 0.11
C ALA A 315 17.80 -18.89 0.35
N PHE A 316 18.84 -18.13 0.70
CA PHE A 316 20.15 -18.68 1.04
C PHE A 316 20.11 -19.56 2.30
N GLU A 317 19.34 -19.19 3.31
CA GLU A 317 19.11 -19.98 4.51
C GLU A 317 18.47 -21.34 4.19
N LYS A 318 17.39 -21.35 3.39
CA LYS A 318 16.74 -22.58 2.92
C LYS A 318 17.66 -23.45 2.04
N LEU A 319 18.66 -22.85 1.38
CA LEU A 319 19.67 -23.56 0.59
C LEU A 319 20.88 -24.01 1.42
N GLY A 320 20.92 -23.70 2.72
CA GLY A 320 22.03 -24.06 3.63
C GLY A 320 23.29 -23.20 3.44
N LYS A 321 23.20 -22.06 2.74
CA LYS A 321 24.31 -21.12 2.51
C LYS A 321 24.27 -20.00 3.53
N TYR A 322 24.59 -20.33 4.78
CA TYR A 322 24.38 -19.44 5.93
C TYR A 322 25.22 -18.16 5.91
N ASP A 323 26.45 -18.19 5.41
CA ASP A 323 27.33 -16.99 5.37
C ASP A 323 26.76 -15.91 4.44
N LEU A 324 26.26 -16.31 3.27
CA LEU A 324 25.61 -15.42 2.31
C LEU A 324 24.24 -14.95 2.82
N ALA A 325 23.52 -15.80 3.54
CA ALA A 325 22.28 -15.41 4.19
C ALA A 325 22.52 -14.29 5.22
N GLU A 326 23.55 -14.44 6.05
CA GLU A 326 23.97 -13.43 7.03
C GLU A 326 24.34 -12.10 6.35
N GLU A 327 25.08 -12.14 5.25
CA GLU A 327 25.48 -10.93 4.51
C GLU A 327 24.27 -10.14 3.97
N HIS A 328 23.34 -10.82 3.28
CA HIS A 328 22.16 -10.15 2.72
C HIS A 328 21.21 -9.65 3.81
N LEU A 329 21.06 -10.39 4.92
CA LEU A 329 20.23 -9.94 6.03
C LEU A 329 20.83 -8.72 6.75
N LYS A 330 22.16 -8.65 6.87
CA LYS A 330 22.86 -7.44 7.35
C LYS A 330 22.61 -6.24 6.46
N LYS A 331 22.74 -6.40 5.14
CA LYS A 331 22.43 -5.33 4.16
C LYS A 331 20.99 -4.84 4.29
N ALA A 332 20.03 -5.75 4.38
CA ALA A 332 18.62 -5.41 4.59
C ALA A 332 18.40 -4.59 5.88
N LEU A 333 19.09 -4.97 6.95
CA LEU A 333 18.95 -4.33 8.26
C LEU A 333 19.59 -2.93 8.29
N LEU A 334 20.78 -2.76 7.70
CA LEU A 334 21.44 -1.45 7.58
C LEU A 334 20.66 -0.44 6.72
N MET A 335 19.98 -0.93 5.68
CA MET A 335 19.16 -0.10 4.78
C MET A 335 17.81 0.28 5.38
N SER A 336 17.30 -0.54 6.31
CA SER A 336 16.01 -0.34 6.93
C SER A 336 16.10 0.52 8.20
N ARG A 337 16.02 1.84 8.05
CA ARG A 337 15.77 2.77 9.18
C ARG A 337 14.34 2.70 9.75
N ASN A 338 13.59 1.62 9.48
CA ASN A 338 12.16 1.52 9.78
C ASN A 338 11.83 0.35 10.72
N ASN A 339 11.17 0.64 11.84
CA ASN A 339 10.95 -0.28 12.98
C ASN A 339 10.14 -1.54 12.64
N ALA A 340 9.24 -1.49 11.66
CA ALA A 340 8.44 -2.67 11.26
C ALA A 340 9.29 -3.78 10.60
N PHE A 341 10.34 -3.39 9.88
CA PHE A 341 11.24 -4.29 9.17
C PHE A 341 12.29 -4.90 10.10
N PHE A 342 12.79 -4.12 11.07
CA PHE A 342 13.64 -4.62 12.16
C PHE A 342 12.93 -5.74 12.93
N ASN A 343 11.63 -5.58 13.21
CA ASN A 343 10.81 -6.60 13.88
C ASN A 343 10.64 -7.87 13.06
N LYS A 344 10.35 -7.76 11.76
CA LYS A 344 10.17 -8.93 10.89
C LYS A 344 11.46 -9.74 10.75
N SER A 345 12.62 -9.08 10.72
CA SER A 345 13.92 -9.73 10.74
C SER A 345 14.17 -10.45 12.08
N LEU A 346 13.94 -9.81 13.23
CA LEU A 346 14.07 -10.45 14.55
C LEU A 346 13.08 -11.61 14.78
N HIS A 347 11.87 -11.53 14.22
CA HIS A 347 10.90 -12.63 14.21
C HIS A 347 11.38 -13.83 13.39
N ARG A 348 11.99 -13.57 12.22
CA ARG A 348 12.53 -14.61 11.34
C ARG A 348 13.76 -15.29 11.95
N PHE A 349 14.56 -14.55 12.69
CA PHE A 349 15.65 -15.08 13.51
C PHE A 349 15.17 -15.76 14.79
N GLY A 350 13.85 -15.91 15.04
CA GLY A 350 13.32 -16.57 16.24
C GLY A 350 13.79 -15.95 17.57
N VAL A 351 14.25 -14.70 17.56
CA VAL A 351 14.61 -13.88 18.73
C VAL A 351 13.34 -13.34 19.39
N LEU A 352 12.33 -13.08 18.56
CA LEU A 352 10.97 -12.82 18.99
C LEU A 352 10.15 -14.11 18.77
N PRO A 353 9.49 -14.70 19.79
CA PRO A 353 8.65 -15.87 19.57
C PRO A 353 7.57 -15.56 18.52
N ILE A 354 7.30 -16.53 17.64
CA ILE A 354 6.19 -16.50 16.66
C ILE A 354 4.83 -16.58 17.38
N GLN A 355 4.81 -16.92 18.67
CA GLN A 355 3.60 -16.86 19.48
C GLN A 355 3.21 -15.42 19.80
N ARG A 356 1.99 -15.11 19.36
CA ARG A 356 1.22 -13.91 19.65
C ARG A 356 1.15 -13.66 21.16
N CYS A 357 1.67 -12.54 21.63
CA CYS A 357 0.89 -11.80 22.60
C CYS A 357 -0.35 -11.34 21.84
N GLU A 358 -1.53 -11.79 22.25
CA GLU A 358 -2.77 -11.14 21.83
C GLU A 358 -2.71 -9.70 22.35
N ASP A 359 -2.35 -8.76 21.49
CA ASP A 359 -2.81 -7.39 21.67
C ASP A 359 -4.30 -7.39 21.32
N ARG A 360 -5.15 -7.39 22.36
CA ARG A 360 -6.60 -7.19 22.23
C ARG A 360 -6.97 -5.72 22.41
N SER A 361 -6.18 -4.78 21.89
CA SER A 361 -6.73 -3.47 21.58
C SER A 361 -7.84 -3.64 20.53
N LEU A 362 -9.00 -3.08 20.83
CA LEU A 362 -10.29 -3.41 20.24
C LEU A 362 -10.52 -2.86 18.81
N SER A 363 -9.47 -2.61 18.02
CA SER A 363 -9.64 -1.80 16.79
C SER A 363 -9.02 -2.26 15.47
N GLU A 364 -8.28 -3.38 15.35
CA GLU A 364 -7.79 -3.77 14.02
C GLU A 364 -7.87 -5.28 13.73
N THR A 365 -8.59 -5.60 12.66
CA THR A 365 -8.75 -6.95 12.07
C THR A 365 -7.74 -7.14 10.94
N MET A 366 -6.93 -8.20 10.98
CA MET A 366 -6.22 -8.73 9.80
C MET A 366 -6.19 -10.27 9.80
N PRO A 367 -6.26 -10.93 8.62
CA PRO A 367 -6.55 -12.36 8.51
C PRO A 367 -5.31 -13.25 8.66
N ILE A 368 -5.55 -14.49 9.09
CA ILE A 368 -4.56 -15.48 9.52
C ILE A 368 -4.51 -16.62 8.51
N SER A 369 -3.36 -16.88 7.88
CA SER A 369 -3.08 -18.18 7.25
C SER A 369 -2.45 -19.13 8.28
N LEU A 370 -3.04 -20.31 8.41
CA LEU A 370 -2.51 -21.43 9.19
C LEU A 370 -1.46 -22.17 8.38
N HIS A 371 -0.25 -22.28 8.89
CA HIS A 371 0.46 -23.54 8.97
C HIS A 371 1.76 -23.34 9.75
N GLU A 372 1.86 -24.04 10.88
CA GLU A 372 3.06 -24.69 11.45
C GLU A 372 2.74 -24.97 12.92
N GLU A 373 2.08 -26.12 13.13
CA GLU A 373 1.95 -26.74 14.45
C GLU A 373 3.32 -27.24 14.92
N SER A 374 3.57 -27.05 16.21
CA SER A 374 4.40 -27.88 17.09
C SER A 374 5.91 -28.03 16.79
N GLN A 375 6.72 -27.35 17.60
CA GLN A 375 7.79 -28.01 18.36
C GLN A 375 7.96 -27.26 19.69
N VAL A 376 7.19 -27.72 20.68
CA VAL A 376 7.52 -27.52 22.09
C VAL A 376 8.49 -28.64 22.39
N ASP A 377 9.75 -28.31 22.66
CA ASP A 377 10.60 -29.21 23.42
C ASP A 377 11.08 -28.52 24.69
N SER A 378 11.05 -29.31 25.74
CA SER A 378 11.20 -28.89 27.12
C SER A 378 12.61 -29.17 27.61
N ARG A 379 13.13 -28.24 28.43
CA ARG A 379 14.32 -28.37 29.29
C ARG A 379 15.69 -28.27 28.60
N GLY A 380 16.46 -27.26 29.00
CA GLY A 380 17.82 -27.48 29.51
C GLY A 380 18.97 -27.61 28.52
N GLU A 381 18.78 -27.44 27.21
CA GLU A 381 19.89 -27.32 26.26
C GLU A 381 19.75 -26.03 25.44
N GLU A 382 20.73 -25.13 25.54
CA GLU A 382 20.92 -24.07 24.55
C GLU A 382 21.13 -24.74 23.19
N THR A 383 20.08 -24.79 22.37
CA THR A 383 20.20 -25.30 21.01
C THR A 383 21.24 -24.48 20.24
N GLN A 384 22.06 -25.13 19.40
CA GLN A 384 23.05 -24.46 18.53
C GLN A 384 22.43 -23.29 17.75
N GLU A 385 21.15 -23.41 17.43
CA GLU A 385 20.31 -22.41 16.80
C GLU A 385 20.07 -21.18 17.70
N THR A 386 19.75 -21.35 18.99
CA THR A 386 19.61 -20.24 19.96
C THR A 386 20.92 -19.47 20.11
N ASN A 387 22.05 -20.18 20.17
CA ASN A 387 23.38 -19.56 20.26
C ASN A 387 23.74 -18.76 18.99
N ARG A 388 23.39 -19.25 17.79
CA ARG A 388 23.55 -18.51 16.54
C ARG A 388 22.72 -17.22 16.51
N ARG A 389 21.48 -17.27 17.04
CA ARG A 389 20.56 -16.12 17.08
C ARG A 389 21.05 -15.00 18.00
N LEU A 390 21.49 -15.35 19.21
CA LEU A 390 22.05 -14.40 20.17
C LEU A 390 23.34 -13.75 19.64
N HIS A 391 24.19 -14.54 18.97
CA HIS A 391 25.41 -14.04 18.35
C HIS A 391 25.12 -13.04 17.22
N LEU A 392 24.14 -13.32 16.36
CA LEU A 392 23.74 -12.40 15.29
C LEU A 392 23.17 -11.09 15.85
N CYS A 393 22.37 -11.15 16.92
CA CYS A 393 21.91 -9.96 17.62
C CYS A 393 23.08 -9.15 18.21
N SER A 394 24.08 -9.78 18.82
CA SER A 394 25.26 -9.07 19.32
C SER A 394 26.03 -8.38 18.20
N LYS A 395 26.21 -9.06 17.05
CA LYS A 395 26.83 -8.46 15.86
C LYS A 395 26.11 -7.22 15.33
N VAL A 396 24.78 -7.17 15.48
CA VAL A 396 23.96 -6.09 14.94
C VAL A 396 23.81 -4.93 15.93
N ILE A 397 23.70 -5.25 17.22
CA ILE A 397 23.33 -4.29 18.26
C ILE A 397 24.55 -3.83 19.04
N THR A 398 25.40 -4.77 19.43
CA THR A 398 26.56 -4.52 20.30
C THR A 398 27.80 -4.17 19.48
N SER A 399 28.12 -4.93 18.43
CA SER A 399 29.38 -4.75 17.68
C SER A 399 29.57 -3.35 17.06
N PRO A 400 28.55 -2.66 16.53
CA PRO A 400 28.73 -1.30 16.01
C PRO A 400 29.15 -0.28 17.08
N VAL A 401 28.92 -0.58 18.36
CA VAL A 401 29.21 0.28 19.49
C VAL A 401 30.19 -0.36 20.47
N ALA A 402 30.78 -1.52 20.15
CA ALA A 402 31.58 -2.30 21.09
C ALA A 402 32.81 -1.53 21.59
N GLU A 403 33.42 -0.72 20.73
CA GLU A 403 34.55 0.15 21.09
C GLU A 403 34.15 1.29 22.04
N LEU A 404 32.85 1.60 22.15
CA LEU A 404 32.31 2.63 23.05
C LEU A 404 31.90 2.05 24.42
N LEU A 405 31.87 0.72 24.58
CA LEU A 405 31.51 0.04 25.82
C LEU A 405 32.74 -0.09 26.74
N THR A 406 33.33 1.04 27.12
CA THR A 406 34.56 1.09 27.92
C THR A 406 34.31 1.05 29.43
N GLU A 407 33.09 1.40 29.85
CA GLU A 407 32.70 1.51 31.25
C GLU A 407 32.08 0.20 31.78
N PRO A 408 32.21 -0.10 33.08
CA PRO A 408 31.71 -1.34 33.69
C PRO A 408 30.18 -1.41 33.78
N GLU A 409 29.47 -0.31 33.50
CA GLU A 409 28.01 -0.22 33.51
C GLU A 409 27.48 0.28 32.16
N ILE A 410 26.52 -0.46 31.59
CA ILE A 410 25.81 -0.11 30.36
C ILE A 410 24.38 0.28 30.73
N VAL A 411 23.98 1.47 30.28
CA VAL A 411 22.59 1.93 30.36
C VAL A 411 21.91 1.66 29.03
N ILE A 412 20.86 0.85 29.05
CA ILE A 412 20.08 0.50 27.87
C ILE A 412 18.75 1.24 27.92
N VAL A 413 18.45 1.96 26.84
CA VAL A 413 17.21 2.73 26.68
C VAL A 413 16.41 2.09 25.54
N PRO A 414 15.66 1.00 25.79
CA PRO A 414 14.94 0.31 24.74
C PRO A 414 13.75 1.15 24.25
N GLU A 415 13.78 1.49 22.96
CA GLU A 415 12.69 2.18 22.26
C GLU A 415 11.85 1.16 21.48
N ARG A 416 10.52 1.17 21.67
CA ARG A 416 9.58 0.25 21.00
C ARG A 416 10.06 -1.21 21.14
N SER A 417 9.98 -2.01 20.08
CA SER A 417 10.25 -3.45 20.06
C SER A 417 11.63 -3.90 20.53
N LEU A 418 12.57 -2.97 20.75
CA LEU A 418 13.84 -3.28 21.41
C LEU A 418 13.66 -3.79 22.84
N TYR A 419 12.52 -3.55 23.51
CA TYR A 419 12.21 -4.14 24.82
C TYR A 419 12.23 -5.68 24.82
N ARG A 420 12.14 -6.31 23.64
CA ARG A 420 12.12 -7.77 23.49
C ARG A 420 13.50 -8.36 23.22
N VAL A 421 14.52 -7.53 23.05
CA VAL A 421 15.91 -8.01 22.87
C VAL A 421 16.43 -8.47 24.22
N PRO A 422 16.92 -9.71 24.36
CA PRO A 422 17.49 -10.18 25.61
C PRO A 422 18.92 -9.64 25.76
N PHE A 423 19.07 -8.34 25.98
CA PHE A 423 20.37 -7.65 26.03
C PHE A 423 21.35 -8.33 26.99
N ALA A 424 20.89 -8.74 28.16
CA ALA A 424 21.69 -9.47 29.14
C ALA A 424 22.33 -10.76 28.59
N ALA A 425 21.67 -11.44 27.65
CA ALA A 425 22.10 -12.71 27.08
C ALA A 425 22.86 -12.57 25.75
N LEU A 426 23.09 -11.36 25.25
CA LEU A 426 23.86 -11.16 24.01
C LEU A 426 25.33 -11.54 24.23
N ARG A 427 25.94 -12.16 23.21
CA ARG A 427 27.31 -12.69 23.25
C ARG A 427 28.07 -12.30 21.99
N ASP A 428 29.30 -11.84 22.14
CA ASP A 428 30.12 -11.38 21.02
C ASP A 428 30.61 -12.51 20.12
N GLN A 429 30.70 -13.74 20.62
CA GLN A 429 31.02 -14.94 19.87
C GLN A 429 30.14 -16.11 20.32
N PRO A 430 29.85 -17.11 19.45
CA PRO A 430 29.08 -18.29 19.84
C PRO A 430 29.77 -19.02 21.01
N GLY A 431 29.08 -19.17 22.14
CA GLY A 431 29.64 -19.74 23.37
C GLY A 431 30.51 -18.79 24.22
N GLY A 432 30.66 -17.51 23.82
CA GLY A 432 31.35 -16.48 24.60
C GLY A 432 30.56 -16.00 25.82
N LYS A 433 31.18 -15.15 26.64
CA LYS A 433 30.51 -14.53 27.80
C LYS A 433 29.36 -13.64 27.33
N SER A 434 28.27 -13.68 28.10
CA SER A 434 27.11 -12.82 27.92
C SER A 434 27.39 -11.40 28.41
N LEU A 435 26.63 -10.41 27.92
CA LEU A 435 26.82 -9.02 28.32
C LEU A 435 26.68 -8.82 29.84
N VAL A 436 25.76 -9.53 30.50
CA VAL A 436 25.58 -9.42 31.96
C VAL A 436 26.75 -10.02 32.77
N GLU A 437 27.53 -10.92 32.16
CA GLU A 437 28.75 -11.47 32.78
C GLU A 437 29.94 -10.52 32.66
N THR A 438 29.83 -9.49 31.82
CA THR A 438 30.91 -8.54 31.51
C THR A 438 30.59 -7.14 32.03
N PHE A 439 29.33 -6.73 31.97
CA PHE A 439 28.86 -5.40 32.32
C PHE A 439 27.69 -5.47 33.28
N LYS A 440 27.63 -4.49 34.19
CA LYS A 440 26.39 -4.20 34.90
C LYS A 440 25.40 -3.56 33.93
N ILE A 441 24.23 -4.14 33.76
CA ILE A 441 23.21 -3.62 32.84
C ILE A 441 22.13 -2.89 33.63
N ARG A 442 21.80 -1.68 33.21
CA ARG A 442 20.67 -0.89 33.72
C ARG A 442 19.71 -0.56 32.59
N ASP A 443 18.52 -1.11 32.65
CA ASP A 443 17.44 -0.76 31.73
C ASP A 443 16.69 0.46 32.26
N ILE A 444 16.52 1.48 31.41
CA ILE A 444 15.70 2.66 31.72
C ILE A 444 14.64 2.88 30.64
N PRO A 445 13.45 3.40 31.01
CA PRO A 445 12.40 3.66 30.04
C PRO A 445 12.83 4.71 29.01
N SER A 446 12.42 4.52 27.75
CA SER A 446 12.64 5.50 26.70
C SER A 446 11.89 6.81 26.95
N LEU A 447 12.27 7.91 26.28
CA LEU A 447 11.53 9.18 26.35
C LEU A 447 10.07 9.02 25.90
N THR A 448 9.81 8.16 24.91
CA THR A 448 8.45 7.84 24.48
C THR A 448 7.68 7.11 25.59
N THR A 449 8.30 6.12 26.23
CA THR A 449 7.70 5.39 27.35
C THR A 449 7.45 6.33 28.54
N LEU A 450 8.41 7.18 28.88
CA LEU A 450 8.28 8.18 29.95
C LEU A 450 7.18 9.18 29.65
N LYS A 451 7.06 9.64 28.40
CA LYS A 451 5.97 10.52 27.98
C LYS A 451 4.61 9.84 28.09
N LEU A 452 4.50 8.58 27.67
CA LEU A 452 3.26 7.81 27.84
C LEU A 452 2.89 7.63 29.32
N ILE A 453 3.88 7.44 30.20
CA ILE A 453 3.67 7.37 31.65
C ILE A 453 3.25 8.73 32.22
N GLN A 454 3.85 9.83 31.78
CA GLN A 454 3.52 11.20 32.22
C GLN A 454 2.17 11.70 31.70
N ASP A 455 1.81 11.34 30.47
CA ASP A 455 0.54 11.68 29.83
C ASP A 455 -0.60 10.80 30.38
N CYS A 456 -0.28 9.78 31.18
CA CYS A 456 -1.25 8.93 31.86
C CYS A 456 -1.82 9.67 33.09
N PRO A 457 -3.15 9.69 33.29
CA PRO A 457 -3.76 10.32 34.47
C PRO A 457 -3.17 9.76 35.78
N ALA A 458 -2.94 10.62 36.78
CA ALA A 458 -2.32 10.22 38.05
C ALA A 458 -3.13 9.13 38.81
N ASP A 459 -4.43 9.04 38.52
CA ASP A 459 -5.40 8.09 39.03
C ASP A 459 -5.50 6.78 38.23
N TYR A 460 -4.91 6.71 37.02
CA TYR A 460 -5.05 5.57 36.09
C TYR A 460 -4.51 4.25 36.65
N HIS A 461 -3.41 4.29 37.42
CA HIS A 461 -2.81 3.11 38.05
C HIS A 461 -3.07 3.01 39.56
N SER A 462 -3.62 4.06 40.19
CA SER A 462 -3.77 4.13 41.65
C SER A 462 -5.17 3.74 42.15
N GLN A 463 -6.18 3.65 41.28
CA GLN A 463 -7.53 3.19 41.68
C GLN A 463 -7.72 1.67 41.71
N ALA A 464 -6.92 0.88 40.97
CA ALA A 464 -7.17 -0.56 40.80
C ALA A 464 -6.27 -1.50 41.61
N GLY A 465 -5.19 -0.98 42.24
CA GLY A 465 -4.12 -1.82 42.79
C GLY A 465 -3.36 -2.61 41.70
N ALA A 466 -2.29 -3.32 42.07
CA ALA A 466 -1.65 -4.24 41.13
C ALA A 466 -2.48 -5.52 41.00
N LEU A 467 -2.77 -5.97 39.79
CA LEU A 467 -3.38 -7.29 39.55
C LEU A 467 -2.29 -8.25 39.07
N ILE A 468 -1.96 -9.24 39.89
CA ILE A 468 -0.92 -10.23 39.59
C ILE A 468 -1.59 -11.56 39.30
N VAL A 469 -1.38 -12.11 38.10
CA VAL A 469 -1.97 -13.38 37.67
C VAL A 469 -0.86 -14.32 37.20
N GLY A 470 -0.81 -15.53 37.75
CA GLY A 470 0.17 -16.54 37.39
C GLY A 470 -0.47 -17.92 37.24
N ASP A 471 -0.06 -18.69 36.23
CA ASP A 471 -0.59 -20.06 36.01
C ASP A 471 -2.15 -20.13 35.98
N PRO A 472 -2.85 -19.31 35.17
CA PRO A 472 -4.31 -19.36 35.11
C PRO A 472 -4.78 -20.70 34.56
N LYS A 473 -5.74 -21.34 35.24
CA LYS A 473 -6.35 -22.58 34.74
C LYS A 473 -7.38 -22.24 33.67
N VAL A 474 -6.95 -22.17 32.42
CA VAL A 474 -7.86 -22.11 31.27
C VAL A 474 -8.51 -23.49 31.07
N GLY A 475 -9.84 -23.51 30.94
CA GLY A 475 -10.59 -24.74 30.66
C GLY A 475 -10.26 -25.32 29.28
N ARG A 476 -10.98 -26.36 28.87
CA ARG A 476 -10.87 -26.90 27.50
C ARG A 476 -11.25 -25.81 26.49
N ALA A 477 -10.26 -25.28 25.78
CA ALA A 477 -10.48 -24.31 24.72
C ALA A 477 -10.67 -25.06 23.40
N ARG A 478 -11.81 -24.82 22.74
CA ARG A 478 -12.11 -25.35 21.42
C ARG A 478 -11.80 -24.27 20.39
N TYR A 479 -10.85 -24.53 19.51
CA TYR A 479 -10.47 -23.60 18.46
C TYR A 479 -10.26 -24.39 17.17
N ARG A 480 -10.99 -24.00 16.10
CA ARG A 480 -11.00 -24.70 14.80
C ARG A 480 -11.13 -26.22 14.93
N GLU A 481 -12.19 -26.66 15.60
CA GLU A 481 -12.60 -28.06 15.76
C GLU A 481 -11.62 -29.01 16.48
N LYS A 482 -10.42 -28.54 16.88
CA LYS A 482 -9.52 -29.27 17.78
C LYS A 482 -9.66 -28.77 19.22
N THR A 483 -9.54 -29.69 20.19
CA THR A 483 -9.63 -29.40 21.62
C THR A 483 -8.23 -29.40 22.22
N HIS A 484 -7.81 -28.29 22.81
CA HIS A 484 -6.49 -28.17 23.46
C HIS A 484 -6.62 -28.25 24.98
N ASN A 485 -5.76 -29.05 25.61
CA ASN A 485 -5.60 -29.11 27.06
C ASN A 485 -4.37 -28.28 27.44
N SER A 486 -4.55 -27.25 28.29
CA SER A 486 -3.40 -26.46 28.77
C SER A 486 -2.63 -27.22 29.85
N THR A 487 -1.31 -27.33 29.71
CA THR A 487 -0.40 -27.77 30.76
C THR A 487 -0.19 -26.65 31.80
N SER A 488 -0.01 -27.01 33.07
CA SER A 488 0.23 -26.03 34.14
C SER A 488 1.58 -25.34 33.98
N LEU A 489 1.60 -24.02 34.16
CA LEU A 489 2.76 -23.15 34.07
C LEU A 489 3.34 -22.90 35.46
N THR A 490 3.95 -23.93 36.05
CA THR A 490 4.45 -23.88 37.44
C THR A 490 5.50 -22.80 37.70
N GLY A 491 6.27 -22.38 36.68
CA GLY A 491 7.22 -21.26 36.78
C GLY A 491 6.52 -19.92 36.95
N ALA A 492 5.53 -19.63 36.09
CA ALA A 492 4.72 -18.42 36.16
C ALA A 492 3.95 -18.29 37.47
N ARG A 493 3.60 -19.42 38.10
CA ARG A 493 3.01 -19.42 39.45
C ARG A 493 3.98 -18.88 40.50
N LYS A 494 5.20 -19.42 40.55
CA LYS A 494 6.23 -19.03 41.52
C LYS A 494 6.61 -17.56 41.34
N GLU A 495 6.71 -17.10 40.10
CA GLU A 495 7.02 -15.71 39.78
C GLU A 495 5.91 -14.77 40.24
N ALA A 496 4.64 -15.09 39.96
CA ALA A 496 3.50 -14.33 40.47
C ALA A 496 3.45 -14.30 42.00
N GLU A 497 3.75 -15.41 42.68
CA GLU A 497 3.86 -15.50 44.14
C GLU A 497 4.95 -14.59 44.71
N MET A 498 6.15 -14.60 44.11
CA MET A 498 7.26 -13.72 44.53
C MET A 498 6.94 -12.25 44.31
N ILE A 499 6.41 -11.89 43.15
CA ILE A 499 6.03 -10.49 42.83
C ILE A 499 4.89 -10.03 43.74
N GLY A 500 3.94 -10.90 44.06
CA GLY A 500 2.87 -10.62 45.01
C GLY A 500 3.38 -10.28 46.41
N GLN A 501 4.34 -11.06 46.91
CA GLN A 501 4.98 -10.78 48.20
C GLN A 501 5.72 -9.44 48.20
N LEU A 502 6.45 -9.13 47.13
CA LEU A 502 7.19 -7.86 47.00
C LEU A 502 6.26 -6.63 46.95
N LEU A 503 5.10 -6.77 46.33
CA LEU A 503 4.13 -5.68 46.17
C LEU A 503 3.08 -5.63 47.28
N GLY A 504 3.08 -6.58 48.23
CA GLY A 504 2.07 -6.69 49.27
C GLY A 504 0.67 -7.02 48.73
N VAL A 505 0.60 -7.67 47.55
CA VAL A 505 -0.64 -7.97 46.83
C VAL A 505 -0.79 -9.48 46.68
N GLN A 506 -1.97 -10.01 46.98
CA GLN A 506 -2.25 -11.44 46.79
C GLN A 506 -2.38 -11.77 45.29
N PRO A 507 -1.52 -12.65 44.73
CA PRO A 507 -1.59 -13.03 43.33
C PRO A 507 -2.68 -14.07 43.09
N PHE A 508 -3.34 -14.01 41.92
CA PHE A 508 -4.33 -14.98 41.50
C PHE A 508 -3.67 -16.13 40.74
N VAL A 509 -3.78 -17.34 41.28
CA VAL A 509 -3.19 -18.53 40.66
C VAL A 509 -4.21 -19.64 40.43
N ARG A 510 -4.06 -20.41 39.34
CA ARG A 510 -4.90 -21.56 38.99
C ARG A 510 -6.41 -21.24 38.86
N ARG A 511 -7.26 -21.81 39.72
CA ARG A 511 -8.73 -21.73 39.65
C ARG A 511 -9.26 -20.39 40.16
N GLU A 512 -8.46 -19.65 40.92
CA GLU A 512 -8.84 -18.37 41.51
C GLU A 512 -8.96 -17.26 40.45
N CYS A 513 -8.40 -17.47 39.25
CA CYS A 513 -8.51 -16.53 38.13
C CYS A 513 -9.94 -16.40 37.54
N HIS A 514 -10.89 -17.30 37.87
CA HIS A 514 -12.19 -17.40 37.17
C HIS A 514 -13.39 -16.70 37.84
N LYS A 515 -13.24 -16.03 39.00
CA LYS A 515 -14.38 -15.37 39.67
C LYS A 515 -13.95 -14.10 40.40
N ARG A 516 -13.87 -12.97 39.69
CA ARG A 516 -14.10 -11.60 40.20
C ARG A 516 -13.84 -10.48 39.18
N GLY A 517 -13.39 -10.77 37.96
CA GLY A 517 -13.24 -9.74 36.90
C GLY A 517 -14.54 -9.13 36.36
N SER A 518 -15.70 -9.39 36.98
CA SER A 518 -17.02 -8.95 36.48
C SER A 518 -17.91 -8.31 37.56
N THR A 519 -17.43 -8.05 38.77
CA THR A 519 -18.23 -7.36 39.80
C THR A 519 -17.35 -6.52 40.74
N SER A 520 -17.06 -5.29 40.34
CA SER A 520 -16.84 -4.15 41.26
C SER A 520 -16.81 -2.84 40.46
N SER A 521 -17.98 -2.45 39.96
CA SER A 521 -18.31 -1.06 39.70
C SER A 521 -19.54 -0.75 40.54
N ASN A 522 -19.31 -0.05 41.64
CA ASN A 522 -20.24 0.87 42.29
C ASN A 522 -19.43 2.10 42.67
#